data_AF-A0A117SMT4-F1
#
_entry.id   AF-A0A117SMT4-F1
#
_cell.length_a   1.000
_cell.length_b   1.000
_cell.length_c   1.000
_cell.angle_alpha   90.00
_cell.angle_beta   90.00
_cell.angle_gamma   90.00
#
_symmetry.space_group_name_H-M   'P 1'
#
loop_
_entity.id
_entity.type
_entity.pdbx_description
1 polymer ?
#
loop_
_entity_poly.entity_id
_entity_poly.type
_entity_poly.pdbx_seq_one_letter_code
_entity_poly.pdbx_strand_id
1 'polypeptide(L)'
;MIIALKCKVPPRTHDLVSLYQEINELIALPKELIDRLPEVSQYYVSARCPNAGLEVPSERINKAQAERALEVAEAVVSIANKALGVT
;
A
#
# COMPACT_ATOMS: atom_id res chain seq x y z
N MET A 1 11.05 -1.97 0.67
CA MET A 1 11.23 -1.25 1.96
C MET A 1 11.59 -2.16 3.14
N ILE A 2 11.05 -3.37 3.24
CA ILE A 2 11.45 -4.37 4.26
C ILE A 2 12.96 -4.65 4.23
N ILE A 3 13.58 -4.63 3.04
CA ILE A 3 15.03 -4.79 2.87
C ILE A 3 15.81 -3.78 3.70
N ALA A 4 15.42 -2.51 3.68
CA ALA A 4 16.15 -1.45 4.36
C ALA A 4 15.96 -1.50 5.88
N LEU A 5 14.79 -1.96 6.35
CA LEU A 5 14.44 -1.98 7.78
C LEU A 5 14.88 -3.26 8.49
N LYS A 6 14.72 -4.42 7.85
CA LYS A 6 15.04 -5.73 8.42
C LYS A 6 16.32 -6.36 7.87
N CYS A 7 16.99 -5.73 6.90
CA CYS A 7 18.15 -6.30 6.18
C CYS A 7 17.93 -7.73 5.67
N LYS A 8 16.68 -8.04 5.28
CA LYS A 8 16.26 -9.36 4.76
C LYS A 8 15.60 -9.23 3.40
N VAL A 9 15.64 -10.30 2.63
CA VAL A 9 14.90 -10.39 1.36
C VAL A 9 13.41 -10.20 1.68
N PRO A 10 12.71 -9.27 1.00
CA PRO A 10 11.32 -9.01 1.29
C PRO A 10 10.49 -10.19 0.74
N PRO A 11 9.35 -10.54 1.36
CA PRO A 11 8.40 -11.44 0.72
C PRO A 11 8.04 -10.92 -0.68
N ARG A 12 7.95 -11.82 -1.65
CA ARG A 12 7.59 -11.49 -3.04
C ARG A 12 6.07 -11.31 -3.16
N THR A 13 5.53 -10.36 -2.41
CA THR A 13 4.11 -10.01 -2.41
C THR A 13 3.93 -8.52 -2.70
N HIS A 14 2.78 -8.19 -3.28
CA HIS A 14 2.34 -6.81 -3.52
C HIS A 14 1.26 -6.39 -2.51
N ASP A 15 0.92 -7.28 -1.56
CA ASP A 15 -0.05 -6.99 -0.52
C ASP A 15 0.58 -6.15 0.59
N LEU A 16 0.12 -4.91 0.74
CA LEU A 16 0.60 -3.95 1.73
C LEU A 16 0.32 -4.40 3.16
N VAL A 17 -0.75 -5.17 3.40
CA VAL A 17 -1.08 -5.68 4.74
C VAL A 17 -0.01 -6.68 5.18
N SER A 18 0.30 -7.66 4.33
CA SER A 18 1.38 -8.63 4.56
C SER A 18 2.72 -7.95 4.73
N LEU A 19 3.03 -6.96 3.88
CA LEU A 19 4.28 -6.20 3.99
C LEU A 19 4.37 -5.41 5.30
N TYR A 20 3.26 -4.84 5.77
CA TYR A 20 3.22 -4.11 7.03
C TYR A 20 3.34 -5.04 8.24
N GLN A 21 2.68 -6.20 8.24
CA GLN A 21 2.81 -7.21 9.29
C GLN A 21 4.27 -7.63 9.49
N GLU A 22 5.06 -7.67 8.42
CA GLU A 22 6.48 -7.97 8.49
C GLU A 22 7.32 -6.86 9.13
N ILE A 23 6.84 -5.62 9.27
CA ILE A 23 7.65 -4.50 9.79
C ILE A 23 6.94 -3.71 10.90
N ASN A 24 5.77 -4.14 11.35
CA ASN A 24 4.96 -3.44 12.35
C ASN A 24 5.65 -3.28 13.72
N GLU A 25 6.64 -4.14 14.02
CA GLU A 25 7.51 -4.02 15.19
C GLU A 25 8.53 -2.87 15.07
N LEU A 26 8.82 -2.42 13.83
CA LEU A 26 9.83 -1.40 13.52
C LEU A 26 9.22 -0.06 13.12
N ILE A 27 8.03 -0.10 12.50
CA ILE A 27 7.29 1.09 12.05
C ILE A 27 5.86 0.98 12.53
N ALA A 28 5.39 2.01 13.22
CA ALA A 28 3.98 2.16 13.57
C ALA A 28 3.26 3.03 12.54
N LEU A 29 2.21 2.47 11.93
CA LEU A 29 1.23 3.25 11.17
C LEU A 29 0.01 3.58 12.05
N PRO A 30 -0.64 4.74 11.88
CA PRO A 30 -1.93 5.02 12.50
C PRO A 30 -2.97 3.97 12.12
N LYS A 31 -3.89 3.65 13.04
CA LYS A 31 -4.90 2.61 12.81
C LYS A 31 -5.74 2.89 11.57
N GLU A 32 -6.11 4.16 11.37
CA GLU A 32 -6.89 4.62 10.22
C GLU A 32 -6.19 4.34 8.89
N LEU A 33 -4.86 4.33 8.88
CA LEU A 33 -4.06 4.03 7.71
C LEU A 33 -3.93 2.53 7.49
N ILE A 34 -3.76 1.76 8.57
CA ILE A 34 -3.73 0.29 8.55
C ILE A 34 -5.03 -0.25 7.95
N ASP A 35 -6.17 0.27 8.39
CA ASP A 35 -7.50 -0.15 7.94
C ASP A 35 -7.73 0.14 6.44
N ARG A 36 -6.96 1.06 5.84
CA ARG A 36 -7.04 1.41 4.41
C ARG A 36 -6.02 0.68 3.53
N LEU A 37 -5.03 0.00 4.10
CA LEU A 37 -4.06 -0.78 3.32
C LEU A 37 -4.71 -1.85 2.41
N PRO A 38 -5.74 -2.61 2.86
CA PRO A 38 -6.40 -3.59 1.98
C PRO A 38 -7.01 -2.94 0.74
N GLU A 39 -7.58 -1.74 0.88
CA GLU A 39 -8.17 -1.00 -0.24
C GLU A 39 -7.10 -0.69 -1.29
N VAL A 40 -5.91 -0.25 -0.87
CA VAL A 40 -4.83 0.08 -1.80
C VAL A 40 -4.19 -1.18 -2.38
N SER A 41 -4.02 -2.25 -1.59
CA SER A 41 -3.55 -3.56 -2.07
C SER A 41 -4.37 -4.07 -3.25
N GLN A 42 -5.70 -3.90 -3.20
CA GLN A 42 -6.61 -4.40 -4.24
C GLN A 42 -6.34 -3.75 -5.61
N TYR A 43 -5.85 -2.50 -5.63
CA TYR A 43 -5.61 -1.74 -6.86
C TYR A 43 -4.43 -2.29 -7.65
N TYR A 44 -3.53 -3.07 -7.04
CA TYR A 44 -2.39 -3.69 -7.74
C TYR A 44 -2.83 -4.55 -8.93
N VAL A 45 -3.86 -5.37 -8.74
CA VAL A 45 -4.39 -6.27 -9.78
C VAL A 45 -5.52 -5.59 -10.55
N SER A 46 -6.48 -4.98 -9.84
CA SER A 46 -7.70 -4.45 -10.44
C SER A 46 -7.49 -3.26 -11.38
N ALA A 47 -6.46 -2.44 -11.15
CA ALA A 47 -6.15 -1.31 -12.04
C ALA A 47 -5.48 -1.74 -13.35
N ARG A 48 -4.85 -2.92 -13.40
CA ARG A 48 -4.04 -3.38 -14.54
C ARG A 48 -4.72 -4.44 -15.40
N CYS A 49 -5.51 -5.29 -14.78
CA CYS A 49 -6.09 -6.45 -15.45
C CYS A 49 -7.60 -6.25 -15.60
N PRO A 50 -8.12 -6.07 -16.84
CA PRO A 50 -9.55 -5.97 -17.08
C PRO A 50 -10.32 -7.19 -16.56
N ASN A 51 -9.69 -8.36 -16.64
CA ASN A 51 -10.27 -9.63 -16.23
C ASN A 51 -10.29 -9.83 -14.70
N ALA A 52 -9.82 -8.85 -13.92
CA ALA A 52 -9.89 -8.88 -12.45
C ALA A 52 -11.27 -8.44 -11.91
N GLY A 53 -12.23 -8.15 -12.80
CA GLY A 53 -13.65 -7.91 -12.51
C GLY A 53 -14.53 -8.23 -13.73
N LEU A 54 -15.84 -7.99 -13.62
CA LEU A 54 -16.80 -8.14 -14.73
C LEU A 54 -16.77 -6.96 -15.73
N GLU A 55 -16.07 -5.87 -15.40
CA GLU A 55 -16.03 -4.60 -16.17
C GLU A 55 -14.61 -3.98 -16.17
N VAL A 56 -14.34 -3.09 -17.12
CA VAL A 56 -13.01 -2.50 -17.38
C VAL A 56 -12.49 -1.62 -16.23
N PRO A 57 -11.16 -1.60 -15.97
CA PRO A 57 -10.58 -0.89 -14.82
C PRO A 57 -10.84 0.63 -14.81
N SER A 58 -10.92 1.24 -16.00
CA SER A 58 -11.19 2.67 -16.20
C SER A 58 -12.59 3.09 -15.76
N GLU A 59 -13.53 2.15 -15.66
CA GLU A 59 -14.91 2.42 -15.27
C GLU A 59 -15.15 2.13 -13.78
N ARG A 60 -14.30 1.31 -13.15
CA ARG A 60 -14.47 0.88 -11.74
C ARG A 60 -13.76 1.74 -10.71
N ILE A 61 -12.75 2.52 -11.10
CA ILE A 61 -12.01 3.42 -10.19
C ILE A 61 -12.46 4.86 -10.48
N ASN A 62 -13.32 5.38 -9.62
CA ASN A 62 -13.76 6.77 -9.72
C ASN A 62 -12.73 7.73 -9.09
N LYS A 63 -12.91 9.03 -9.37
CA LYS A 63 -12.04 10.09 -8.84
C LYS A 63 -11.90 10.04 -7.32
N ALA A 64 -12.98 9.83 -6.58
CA ALA A 64 -12.94 9.80 -5.12
C ALA A 64 -12.15 8.61 -4.57
N GLN A 65 -12.23 7.44 -5.22
CA GLN A 65 -11.39 6.27 -4.89
C GLN A 65 -9.91 6.56 -5.17
N ALA A 66 -9.62 7.19 -6.32
CA ALA A 66 -8.26 7.56 -6.68
C ALA A 66 -7.65 8.57 -5.69
N GLU A 67 -8.40 9.61 -5.31
CA GLU A 67 -7.97 10.61 -4.34
C GLU A 67 -7.68 9.98 -2.97
N ARG A 68 -8.60 9.15 -2.44
CA ARG A 68 -8.38 8.45 -1.17
C ARG A 68 -7.17 7.50 -1.22
N ALA A 69 -7.00 6.79 -2.33
CA ALA A 69 -5.85 5.89 -2.50
C ALA A 69 -4.54 6.68 -2.51
N LEU A 70 -4.53 7.86 -3.16
CA LEU A 70 -3.38 8.74 -3.21
C LEU A 70 -3.03 9.29 -1.82
N GLU A 71 -4.02 9.78 -1.06
CA GLU A 71 -3.84 10.24 0.32
C GLU A 71 -3.19 9.16 1.21
N VAL A 72 -3.65 7.92 1.09
CA VAL A 72 -3.09 6.78 1.82
C VAL A 72 -1.64 6.52 1.40
N ALA A 73 -1.37 6.53 0.09
CA ALA A 73 -0.02 6.31 -0.43
C ALA A 73 0.96 7.40 0.05
N GLU A 74 0.57 8.66 -0.02
CA GLU A 74 1.37 9.80 0.46
C GLU A 74 1.67 9.68 1.96
N ALA A 75 0.66 9.34 2.77
CA ALA A 75 0.85 9.14 4.21
C ALA A 75 1.81 7.99 4.52
N VAL A 76 1.66 6.84 3.85
CA VAL A 76 2.54 5.67 4.03
C VAL A 76 3.97 6.03 3.62
N VAL A 77 4.17 6.67 2.47
CA VAL A 77 5.51 7.08 1.99
C VAL A 77 6.14 8.10 2.93
N SER A 78 5.37 9.06 3.45
CA SER A 78 5.89 10.04 4.41
C SER A 78 6.39 9.37 5.70
N ILE A 79 5.62 8.42 6.25
CA ILE A 79 6.01 7.70 7.48
C ILE A 79 7.21 6.79 7.21
N ALA A 80 7.21 6.11 6.08
CA ALA A 80 8.33 5.29 5.62
C ALA A 80 9.64 6.08 5.50
N ASN A 81 9.58 7.23 4.84
CA ASN A 81 10.72 8.13 4.64
C ASN A 81 11.28 8.61 5.99
N LYS A 82 10.40 9.01 6.92
CA LYS A 82 10.79 9.35 8.30
C LYS A 82 11.48 8.19 9.01
N ALA A 83 10.95 6.97 8.89
CA ALA A 83 11.54 5.78 9.49
C ALA A 83 12.91 5.41 8.89
N LEU A 84 13.13 5.72 7.60
CA LEU A 84 14.40 5.52 6.90
C LEU A 84 15.39 6.68 7.07
N GLY A 85 14.98 7.79 7.69
CA GLY A 85 15.80 8.99 7.81
C GLY A 85 16.05 9.70 6.47
N VAL A 86 15.19 9.48 5.47
CA VAL A 86 15.27 10.12 4.15
C VAL A 86 14.22 11.24 4.13
N THR A 87 14.67 12.50 4.05
CA THR A 87 13.79 13.68 3.87
C THR A 87 13.36 13.84 2.43
#